data_AF-A0A3P7RAM0-F1
#
_entry.id   AF-A0A3P7RAM0-F1
#
_cell.length_a   1.000
_cell.length_b   1.000
_cell.length_c   1.000
_cell.angle_alpha   90.00
_cell.angle_beta   90.00
_cell.angle_gamma   90.00
#
_symmetry.space_group_name_H-M   'P 1'
#
loop_
_entity.id
_entity.type
_entity.pdbx_description
1 polymer ?
#
loop_
_entity_poly.entity_id
_entity_poly.type
_entity_poly.pdbx_seq_one_letter_code
_entity_poly.pdbx_strand_id
1 'polypeptide(L)'
;MASDWITVLLFLFSVVGSPGTYAAPTGFDDRNPQCGGSPLYTQSSGEIISHVGLLDDQPLPQNLSCFWLIQVPSQHNGVLLQASLFDLEEGVDGSCEEDFLGVFVPGEGPQNSTGRVGLSRFTTAIDGGRKCGKHTTGGLRFLTNSSTVLVVLRSVKPKSNRRGVRLHFNILPNEQIESIEKAAGDCAEGLEWTCPGTKNSEKVCIPKSWVCDGIEDCPEGRDESICRRPSGPSARKLPTPRARCEAADGDKSVANSTDDWGRVVNGQP
;
A
#
# COMPACT_ATOMS: atom_id res chain seq x y z
N MET A 1 62.20 42.42 -23.61
CA MET A 1 60.74 42.65 -23.59
C MET A 1 60.14 41.49 -24.35
N ALA A 2 59.91 40.39 -23.65
CA ALA A 2 58.61 40.04 -23.05
C ALA A 2 57.61 39.63 -24.15
N SER A 3 56.95 38.48 -24.12
CA SER A 3 56.93 37.40 -23.15
C SER A 3 56.11 36.27 -23.79
N ASP A 4 56.73 35.10 -23.90
CA ASP A 4 56.21 33.80 -23.50
C ASP A 4 54.79 33.38 -23.91
N TRP A 5 54.74 32.56 -24.96
CA TRP A 5 53.69 31.57 -25.24
C TRP A 5 53.77 30.34 -24.30
N ILE A 6 54.48 30.44 -23.19
CA ILE A 6 54.67 29.39 -22.18
C ILE A 6 53.85 29.77 -20.94
N THR A 7 52.53 29.71 -21.06
CA THR A 7 51.60 29.68 -19.90
C THR A 7 50.34 28.83 -20.17
N VAL A 8 50.28 28.10 -21.29
CA VAL A 8 49.12 27.24 -21.62
C VAL A 8 49.48 25.75 -21.58
N LEU A 9 50.73 25.38 -21.25
CA LEU A 9 51.21 23.99 -21.41
C LEU A 9 52.02 23.41 -20.24
N LEU A 10 51.85 23.92 -19.02
CA LEU A 10 52.34 23.25 -17.81
C LEU A 10 51.35 23.40 -16.65
N PHE A 11 50.24 22.67 -16.74
CA PHE A 11 49.60 22.00 -15.59
C PHE A 11 48.76 20.82 -16.13
N LEU A 12 49.45 19.88 -16.77
CA LEU A 12 49.05 18.48 -16.73
C LEU A 12 49.69 17.84 -15.49
N PHE A 13 48.95 16.94 -14.85
CA PHE A 13 49.22 16.22 -13.59
C PHE A 13 48.92 17.06 -12.33
N SER A 14 47.88 16.81 -11.54
CA SER A 14 47.18 15.57 -11.18
C SER A 14 45.72 15.96 -10.93
N VAL A 15 44.71 15.27 -11.44
CA VAL A 15 44.08 14.14 -10.78
C VAL A 15 43.54 13.22 -11.88
N VAL A 16 44.27 12.13 -12.15
CA VAL A 16 43.62 10.89 -12.55
C VAL A 16 42.80 10.49 -11.33
N GLY A 17 41.58 11.00 -11.26
CA GLY A 17 40.58 10.45 -10.38
C GLY A 17 40.34 9.05 -10.93
N SER A 18 40.50 8.05 -10.07
CA SER A 18 40.13 6.66 -10.31
C SER A 18 38.84 6.58 -11.15
N PRO A 19 38.58 5.49 -11.90
CA PRO A 19 37.21 5.18 -12.24
C PRO A 19 36.51 4.99 -10.89
N GLY A 20 35.99 6.09 -10.34
CA GLY A 20 35.04 6.06 -9.27
C GLY A 20 33.95 5.22 -9.86
N THR A 21 33.83 4.01 -9.34
CA THR A 21 32.54 3.33 -9.24
C THR A 21 31.56 4.43 -8.93
N TYR A 22 30.80 4.87 -9.93
CA TYR A 22 29.57 5.60 -9.66
C TYR A 22 28.84 4.62 -8.77
N ALA A 23 28.88 4.87 -7.46
CA ALA A 23 27.91 4.29 -6.58
C ALA A 23 26.60 4.73 -7.23
N ALA A 24 25.94 3.78 -7.89
CA ALA A 24 24.56 3.95 -8.28
C ALA A 24 23.89 4.58 -7.06
N PRO A 25 23.13 5.68 -7.22
CA PRO A 25 22.36 6.17 -6.11
C PRO A 25 21.60 4.96 -5.58
N THR A 26 21.90 4.50 -4.36
CA THR A 26 21.11 3.46 -3.68
C THR A 26 19.81 4.09 -3.21
N GLY A 27 19.15 4.79 -4.14
CA GLY A 27 18.02 5.66 -3.95
C GLY A 27 16.86 4.99 -4.64
N PHE A 28 15.94 4.50 -3.81
CA PHE A 28 14.78 3.69 -4.20
C PHE A 28 15.18 2.31 -4.74
N ASP A 29 15.37 1.36 -3.82
CA ASP A 29 15.32 -0.07 -4.11
C ASP A 29 14.10 -0.34 -5.01
N ASP A 30 14.33 -1.02 -6.14
CA ASP A 30 13.25 -1.52 -7.00
C ASP A 30 12.25 -2.26 -6.12
N ARG A 31 10.97 -1.88 -6.23
CA ARG A 31 9.86 -2.51 -5.49
C ARG A 31 10.03 -4.03 -5.52
N ASN A 32 10.05 -4.68 -4.36
CA ASN A 32 10.26 -6.12 -4.32
C ASN A 32 9.17 -6.82 -5.16
N PRO A 33 9.51 -7.76 -6.07
CA PRO A 33 8.52 -8.42 -6.92
C PRO A 33 7.48 -9.23 -6.15
N GLN A 34 7.75 -9.55 -4.89
CA GLN A 34 6.80 -10.23 -4.01
C GLN A 34 5.72 -9.31 -3.44
N CYS A 35 5.86 -7.98 -3.58
CA CYS A 35 4.86 -7.01 -3.15
C CYS A 35 3.53 -7.27 -3.87
N GLY A 36 2.44 -7.39 -3.13
CA GLY A 36 1.13 -7.57 -3.73
C GLY A 36 0.48 -6.27 -4.18
N GLY A 37 -0.56 -6.38 -5.01
CA GLY A 37 -1.33 -5.24 -5.53
C GLY A 37 -0.60 -4.37 -6.57
N SER A 38 -1.30 -3.37 -7.07
CA SER A 38 -0.78 -2.39 -8.05
C SER A 38 0.11 -1.35 -7.37
N PRO A 39 1.25 -0.92 -7.94
CA PRO A 39 2.06 0.15 -7.33
C PRO A 39 1.35 1.51 -7.33
N LEU A 40 0.31 1.68 -8.15
CA LEU A 40 -0.49 2.90 -8.29
C LEU A 40 -1.98 2.56 -8.27
N TYR A 41 -2.75 3.28 -7.46
CA TYR A 41 -4.20 3.23 -7.42
C TYR A 41 -4.79 4.59 -7.77
N THR A 42 -5.72 4.60 -8.73
CA THR A 42 -6.51 5.77 -9.14
C THR A 42 -8.02 5.55 -8.97
N GLN A 43 -8.40 4.37 -8.48
CA GLN A 43 -9.77 3.96 -8.21
C GLN A 43 -10.29 4.56 -6.90
N SER A 44 -11.62 4.67 -6.77
CA SER A 44 -12.26 5.25 -5.58
C SER A 44 -12.17 4.38 -4.33
N SER A 45 -11.86 3.10 -4.45
CA SER A 45 -11.64 2.18 -3.33
C SER A 45 -10.84 0.97 -3.80
N GLY A 46 -10.07 0.35 -2.92
CA GLY A 46 -9.26 -0.81 -3.26
C GLY A 46 -8.48 -1.41 -2.11
N GLU A 47 -7.88 -2.56 -2.38
CA GLU A 47 -7.14 -3.35 -1.40
C GLU A 47 -5.63 -3.30 -1.66
N ILE A 48 -4.84 -3.18 -0.59
CA ILE A 48 -3.38 -3.28 -0.61
C ILE A 48 -2.95 -4.44 0.29
N ILE A 49 -2.24 -5.41 -0.27
CA ILE A 49 -1.67 -6.53 0.49
C ILE A 49 -0.14 -6.45 0.49
N SER A 50 0.46 -6.84 1.62
CA SER A 50 1.92 -6.79 1.78
C SER A 50 2.65 -7.61 0.73
N HIS A 51 2.18 -8.82 0.44
CA HIS A 51 2.81 -9.75 -0.48
C HIS A 51 1.82 -10.66 -1.18
N VAL A 52 2.22 -11.23 -2.32
CA VAL A 52 1.37 -12.08 -3.18
C VAL A 52 0.82 -13.33 -2.48
N GLY A 53 1.55 -13.88 -1.51
CA GLY A 53 1.16 -15.08 -0.78
C GLY A 53 0.21 -14.84 0.40
N LEU A 54 -0.14 -13.58 0.70
CA LEU A 54 -0.93 -13.25 1.89
C LEU A 54 -2.30 -13.95 1.89
N LEU A 55 -2.96 -13.99 0.74
CA LEU A 55 -4.30 -14.58 0.60
C LEU A 55 -4.28 -16.13 0.65
N ASP A 56 -3.10 -16.73 0.49
CA ASP A 56 -2.86 -18.17 0.62
C ASP A 56 -2.31 -18.54 2.01
N ASP A 57 -2.48 -17.66 3.00
CA ASP A 57 -1.96 -17.79 4.38
C ASP A 57 -0.44 -18.02 4.44
N GLN A 58 0.31 -17.55 3.43
CA GLN A 58 1.77 -17.58 3.48
C GLN A 58 2.29 -16.49 4.41
N PRO A 59 3.40 -16.74 5.10
CA PRO A 59 3.99 -15.74 5.98
C PRO A 59 4.71 -14.64 5.22
N LEU A 60 4.87 -13.50 5.88
CA LEU A 60 5.57 -12.35 5.36
C LEU A 60 7.00 -12.72 4.91
N PRO A 61 7.38 -12.44 3.64
CA PRO A 61 8.73 -12.68 3.15
C PRO A 61 9.78 -11.83 3.86
N GLN A 62 11.03 -12.31 3.85
CA GLN A 62 12.17 -11.55 4.36
C GLN A 62 12.62 -10.48 3.35
N ASN A 63 13.21 -9.39 3.84
CA ASN A 63 13.70 -8.26 3.03
C ASN A 63 12.66 -7.72 2.05
N LEU A 64 11.43 -7.54 2.54
CA LEU A 64 10.32 -6.99 1.79
C LEU A 64 10.35 -5.46 1.85
N SER A 65 10.52 -4.82 0.70
CA SER A 65 10.43 -3.36 0.54
C SER A 65 9.37 -3.06 -0.50
N CYS A 66 8.24 -2.53 -0.05
CA CYS A 66 7.09 -2.23 -0.90
C CYS A 66 6.66 -0.78 -0.75
N PHE A 67 6.16 -0.23 -1.84
CA PHE A 67 5.46 1.05 -1.84
C PHE A 67 4.23 0.97 -2.73
N TRP A 68 3.23 1.77 -2.36
CA TRP A 68 1.99 1.95 -3.11
C TRP A 68 1.62 3.42 -3.09
N LEU A 69 1.24 3.95 -4.25
CA LEU A 69 0.78 5.31 -4.40
C LEU A 69 -0.72 5.32 -4.64
N ILE A 70 -1.48 6.08 -3.85
CA ILE A 70 -2.89 6.35 -4.09
C ILE A 70 -3.00 7.78 -4.59
N GLN A 71 -3.54 7.95 -5.80
CA GLN A 71 -3.81 9.24 -6.42
C GLN A 71 -5.30 9.51 -6.40
N VAL A 72 -5.67 10.62 -5.75
CA VAL A 72 -7.05 11.05 -5.62
C VAL A 72 -7.41 11.97 -6.79
N PRO A 73 -8.51 11.72 -7.52
CA PRO A 73 -8.83 12.47 -8.74
C PRO A 73 -9.27 13.92 -8.51
N SER A 74 -9.69 14.28 -7.29
CA SER A 74 -10.18 15.62 -6.94
C SER A 74 -9.51 16.11 -5.65
N GLN A 75 -9.17 17.40 -5.59
CA GLN A 75 -8.61 18.04 -4.39
C GLN A 75 -9.65 18.20 -3.25
N HIS A 76 -10.93 17.96 -3.54
CA HIS A 76 -12.02 17.98 -2.53
C HIS A 76 -12.28 16.62 -1.89
N ASN A 77 -11.45 15.63 -2.21
CA ASN A 77 -11.53 14.29 -1.67
C ASN A 77 -10.26 13.97 -0.89
N GLY A 78 -10.42 13.10 0.10
CA GLY A 78 -9.36 12.52 0.90
C GLY A 78 -9.39 10.99 0.84
N VAL A 79 -8.54 10.38 1.64
CA VAL A 79 -8.40 8.93 1.74
C VAL A 79 -8.63 8.50 3.18
N LEU A 80 -9.53 7.55 3.36
CA LEU A 80 -9.59 6.69 4.53
C LEU A 80 -8.87 5.38 4.17
N LEU A 81 -7.86 5.01 4.94
CA LEU A 81 -7.11 3.76 4.82
C LEU A 81 -7.20 3.02 6.14
N GLN A 82 -7.68 1.80 6.14
CA GLN A 82 -7.86 1.00 7.35
C GLN A 82 -7.28 -0.40 7.17
N ALA A 83 -6.67 -0.93 8.23
CA ALA A 83 -6.09 -2.27 8.19
C ALA A 83 -7.14 -3.32 8.59
N SER A 84 -7.51 -4.19 7.64
CA SER A 84 -8.24 -5.43 7.92
C SER A 84 -7.33 -6.49 8.53
N LEU A 85 -6.04 -6.45 8.20
CA LEU A 85 -5.01 -7.27 8.81
C LEU A 85 -3.75 -6.44 9.07
N PHE A 86 -3.21 -6.53 10.29
CA PHE A 86 -1.91 -5.95 10.60
C PHE A 86 -1.18 -6.82 11.62
N ASP A 87 -0.15 -7.51 11.13
CA ASP A 87 0.72 -8.36 11.93
C ASP A 87 2.14 -8.28 11.37
N LEU A 88 2.90 -7.35 11.93
CA LEU A 88 4.34 -7.16 11.69
C LEU A 88 5.12 -7.50 12.96
N GLU A 89 6.44 -7.60 12.85
CA GLU A 89 7.28 -7.79 14.04
C GLU A 89 7.15 -6.60 14.99
N GLU A 90 7.25 -6.88 16.29
CA GLU A 90 7.23 -5.81 17.30
C GLU A 90 8.56 -5.06 17.29
N GLY A 91 8.46 -3.73 17.40
CA GLY A 91 9.62 -2.85 17.51
C GLY A 91 10.38 -3.05 18.81
N VAL A 92 11.66 -2.72 18.81
CA VAL A 92 12.50 -2.69 20.03
C VAL A 92 12.31 -1.33 20.70
N ASP A 93 12.11 -1.32 22.01
CA ASP A 93 11.88 -0.10 22.82
C ASP A 93 10.71 0.78 22.32
N GLY A 94 9.70 0.16 21.68
CA GLY A 94 8.56 0.85 21.09
C GLY A 94 8.86 1.55 19.76
N SER A 95 10.06 1.35 19.19
CA SER A 95 10.46 1.95 17.92
C SER A 95 10.35 0.98 16.74
N CYS A 96 9.62 1.38 15.70
CA CYS A 96 9.36 0.61 14.49
C CYS A 96 10.36 0.98 13.36
N GLU A 97 11.66 0.76 13.56
CA GLU A 97 12.69 1.13 12.57
C GLU A 97 12.94 0.08 11.48
N GLU A 98 12.89 -1.20 11.83
CA GLU A 98 13.23 -2.30 10.92
C GLU A 98 11.99 -2.78 10.13
N ASP A 99 10.97 -3.20 10.87
CA ASP A 99 9.70 -3.69 10.33
C ASP A 99 8.63 -2.63 10.60
N PHE A 100 8.14 -1.99 9.54
CA PHE A 100 7.11 -0.97 9.69
C PHE A 100 6.23 -0.81 8.44
N LEU A 101 4.99 -0.38 8.69
CA LEU A 101 4.15 0.31 7.73
C LEU A 101 4.13 1.80 8.05
N GLY A 102 4.35 2.65 7.06
CA GLY A 102 4.21 4.09 7.19
C GLY A 102 3.30 4.64 6.09
N VAL A 103 2.45 5.61 6.45
CA VAL A 103 1.58 6.31 5.50
C VAL A 103 2.01 7.77 5.47
N PHE A 104 2.27 8.27 4.27
CA PHE A 104 2.89 9.55 4.03
C PHE A 104 2.08 10.37 3.03
N VAL A 105 2.07 11.68 3.21
CA VAL A 105 1.51 12.67 2.27
C VAL A 105 2.60 13.64 1.85
N PRO A 106 2.45 14.37 0.72
CA PRO A 106 3.35 15.45 0.37
C PRO A 106 3.57 16.43 1.53
N GLY A 107 4.82 16.72 1.84
CA GLY A 107 5.19 17.68 2.89
C GLY A 107 5.17 19.13 2.38
N GLU A 108 5.01 20.08 3.30
CA GLU A 108 4.86 21.51 2.98
C GLU A 108 6.17 22.24 2.58
N GLY A 109 7.23 21.50 2.22
CA GLY A 109 8.50 22.06 1.77
C GLY A 109 9.72 21.38 2.40
N PRO A 110 10.95 21.71 1.96
CA PRO A 110 12.16 21.11 2.48
C PRO A 110 12.37 21.54 3.94
N GLN A 111 12.12 20.63 4.88
CA GLN A 111 12.48 20.80 6.28
C GLN A 111 13.98 21.12 6.39
N ASN A 112 14.35 22.12 7.22
CA ASN A 112 15.72 22.51 7.52
C ASN A 112 16.40 21.44 8.41
N SER A 113 16.55 20.22 7.91
CA SER A 113 17.30 19.17 8.58
C SER A 113 18.69 19.07 7.95
N THR A 114 19.72 19.33 8.76
CA THR A 114 21.14 19.10 8.45
C THR A 114 21.49 17.60 8.36
N GLY A 115 20.53 16.74 8.05
CA GLY A 115 20.67 15.29 8.09
C GLY A 115 19.94 14.60 6.93
N ARG A 116 20.73 13.90 6.09
CA ARG A 116 20.40 12.87 5.09
C ARG A 116 19.24 13.19 4.12
N VAL A 117 19.56 13.24 2.82
CA VAL A 117 18.59 13.19 1.71
C VAL A 117 17.74 11.91 1.87
N GLY A 118 16.49 12.06 2.30
CA GLY A 118 15.61 10.93 2.63
C GLY A 118 14.14 11.31 2.53
N LEU A 119 13.25 10.31 2.56
CA LEU A 119 11.79 10.44 2.35
C LEU A 119 11.15 11.56 3.20
N SER A 120 11.61 11.71 4.44
CA SER A 120 11.17 12.74 5.40
C SER A 120 11.37 14.19 4.95
N ARG A 121 12.17 14.45 3.91
CA ARG A 121 12.39 15.80 3.38
C ARG A 121 11.20 16.32 2.56
N PHE A 122 10.47 15.42 1.92
CA PHE A 122 9.41 15.76 0.96
C PHE A 122 8.04 15.19 1.36
N THR A 123 7.97 14.46 2.46
CA THR A 123 6.74 13.82 2.92
C THR A 123 6.51 14.05 4.41
N THR A 124 5.24 14.20 4.80
CA THR A 124 4.79 14.20 6.19
C THR A 124 4.14 12.86 6.51
N ALA A 125 4.48 12.26 7.64
CA ALA A 125 3.90 10.99 8.06
C ALA A 125 2.57 11.22 8.81
N ILE A 126 1.58 10.37 8.56
CA ILE A 126 0.25 10.44 9.21
C ILE A 126 0.28 9.66 10.53
N ASP A 127 -0.49 10.15 11.53
CA ASP A 127 -0.76 9.45 12.80
C ASP A 127 0.50 9.00 13.56
N GLY A 128 1.47 9.89 13.75
CA GLY A 128 2.70 9.58 14.50
C GLY A 128 3.70 8.68 13.75
N GLY A 129 3.43 8.37 12.48
CA GLY A 129 4.41 7.81 11.55
C GLY A 129 4.40 6.29 11.42
N ARG A 130 5.52 5.65 11.73
CA ARG A 130 5.75 4.22 11.47
C ARG A 130 4.98 3.35 12.48
N LYS A 131 4.27 2.33 11.98
CA LYS A 131 3.50 1.36 12.77
C LYS A 131 4.08 -0.04 12.62
N CYS A 132 4.08 -0.82 13.70
CA CYS A 132 4.54 -2.20 13.74
C CYS A 132 3.80 -3.00 14.83
N GLY A 133 4.20 -4.26 15.04
CA GLY A 133 3.51 -5.18 15.95
C GLY A 133 2.18 -5.71 15.39
N LYS A 134 1.31 -6.18 16.29
CA LYS A 134 0.00 -6.75 15.95
C LYS A 134 -1.12 -5.82 16.37
N HIS A 135 -1.97 -5.44 15.41
CA HIS A 135 -3.17 -4.62 15.68
C HIS A 135 -4.43 -5.45 15.47
N THR A 136 -5.51 -5.08 16.15
CA THR A 136 -6.82 -5.69 15.96
C THR A 136 -7.36 -5.37 14.57
N THR A 137 -8.10 -6.32 13.97
CA THR A 137 -8.76 -6.12 12.67
C THR A 137 -9.66 -4.88 12.72
N GLY A 138 -9.41 -3.94 11.82
CA GLY A 138 -10.10 -2.65 11.72
C GLY A 138 -9.72 -1.62 12.79
N GLY A 139 -8.81 -1.95 13.71
CA GLY A 139 -8.39 -1.06 14.80
C GLY A 139 -7.38 0.01 14.39
N LEU A 140 -6.64 -0.20 13.29
CA LEU A 140 -5.66 0.74 12.78
C LEU A 140 -6.18 1.45 11.52
N ARG A 141 -6.29 2.78 11.59
CA ARG A 141 -6.82 3.63 10.51
C ARG A 141 -5.98 4.88 10.31
N PHE A 142 -5.94 5.35 9.08
CA PHE A 142 -5.29 6.58 8.66
C PHE A 142 -6.29 7.41 7.87
N LEU A 143 -6.45 8.67 8.24
CA LEU A 143 -7.31 9.62 7.55
C LEU A 143 -6.45 10.76 7.02
N THR A 144 -6.74 11.20 5.80
CA THR A 144 -6.09 12.37 5.21
C THR A 144 -6.97 13.00 4.16
N ASN A 145 -6.87 14.33 4.02
CA ASN A 145 -7.47 15.12 2.96
C ASN A 145 -6.50 15.35 1.78
N SER A 146 -5.34 14.68 1.78
CA SER A 146 -4.35 14.82 0.71
C SER A 146 -4.78 14.10 -0.56
N SER A 147 -4.51 14.73 -1.70
CA SER A 147 -4.78 14.13 -3.02
C SER A 147 -3.73 13.10 -3.45
N THR A 148 -2.67 12.92 -2.67
CA THR A 148 -1.63 11.92 -2.94
C THR A 148 -1.22 11.27 -1.63
N VAL A 149 -1.29 9.94 -1.57
CA VAL A 149 -0.90 9.17 -0.39
C VAL A 149 0.11 8.11 -0.79
N LEU A 150 1.26 8.11 -0.11
CA LEU A 150 2.32 7.12 -0.27
C LEU A 150 2.29 6.17 0.93
N VAL A 151 2.02 4.90 0.66
CA VAL A 151 2.11 3.82 1.65
C VAL A 151 3.43 3.10 1.45
N VAL A 152 4.22 2.95 2.52
CA VAL A 152 5.51 2.25 2.50
C VAL A 152 5.48 1.13 3.52
N LEU A 153 5.81 -0.08 3.08
CA LEU A 153 6.06 -1.22 3.94
C LEU A 153 7.53 -1.61 3.81
N ARG A 154 8.22 -1.72 4.93
CA ARG A 154 9.54 -2.31 5.01
C ARG A 154 9.51 -3.43 6.04
N SER A 155 10.08 -4.58 5.69
CA SER A 155 10.38 -5.64 6.63
C SER A 155 11.71 -6.29 6.27
N VAL A 156 12.63 -6.38 7.24
CA VAL A 156 13.97 -6.90 7.01
C VAL A 156 14.02 -8.39 7.29
N LYS A 157 13.69 -8.80 8.51
CA LYS A 157 13.77 -10.21 8.90
C LYS A 157 12.75 -10.51 10.00
N PRO A 158 11.52 -10.90 9.62
CA PRO A 158 10.53 -11.32 10.61
C PRO A 158 11.13 -12.44 11.48
N LYS A 159 11.14 -12.24 12.80
CA LYS A 159 11.70 -13.21 13.78
C LYS A 159 10.75 -14.38 13.99
N SER A 160 9.48 -14.16 13.61
CA SER A 160 8.35 -15.05 13.80
C SER A 160 7.55 -15.17 12.50
N ASN A 161 6.62 -16.13 12.45
CA ASN A 161 5.76 -16.36 11.29
C ASN A 161 4.63 -15.32 11.22
N ARG A 162 4.98 -14.06 10.97
CA ARG A 162 4.06 -12.93 10.86
C ARG A 162 3.25 -13.02 9.58
N ARG A 163 1.95 -12.72 9.63
CA ARG A 163 1.09 -12.77 8.42
C ARG A 163 1.38 -11.62 7.46
N GLY A 164 1.61 -10.41 7.96
CA GLY A 164 1.80 -9.22 7.14
C GLY A 164 0.66 -8.22 7.27
N VAL A 165 0.34 -7.53 6.17
CA VAL A 165 -0.56 -6.38 6.18
C VAL A 165 -1.57 -6.49 5.04
N ARG A 166 -2.84 -6.26 5.36
CA ARG A 166 -3.95 -6.06 4.40
C ARG A 166 -4.62 -4.74 4.75
N LEU A 167 -4.64 -3.82 3.80
CA LEU A 167 -5.28 -2.51 3.93
C LEU A 167 -6.42 -2.40 2.95
N HIS A 168 -7.48 -1.76 3.36
CA HIS A 168 -8.59 -1.37 2.52
C HIS A 168 -8.70 0.15 2.55
N PHE A 169 -8.77 0.78 1.39
CA PHE A 169 -8.93 2.24 1.28
C PHE A 169 -10.22 2.63 0.57
N ASN A 170 -10.71 3.82 0.91
CA ASN A 170 -11.83 4.47 0.25
C ASN A 170 -11.52 5.96 0.09
N ILE A 171 -11.82 6.49 -1.09
CA ILE A 171 -11.71 7.90 -1.43
C ILE A 171 -13.04 8.56 -1.09
N LEU A 172 -13.03 9.48 -0.14
CA LEU A 172 -14.23 10.13 0.39
C LEU A 172 -14.15 11.64 0.19
N PRO A 173 -15.27 12.35 0.04
CA PRO A 173 -15.29 13.81 0.13
C PRO A 173 -14.68 14.30 1.45
N ASN A 174 -13.98 15.43 1.43
CA ASN A 174 -13.32 15.98 2.62
C ASN A 174 -14.28 16.21 3.79
N GLU A 175 -15.53 16.62 3.52
CA GLU A 175 -16.58 16.76 4.53
C GLU A 175 -16.85 15.44 5.30
N GLN A 176 -16.79 14.30 4.60
CA GLN A 176 -16.94 12.98 5.23
C GLN A 176 -15.70 12.60 6.04
N ILE A 177 -14.49 12.91 5.56
CA ILE A 177 -13.25 12.71 6.31
C ILE A 177 -13.28 13.47 7.64
N GLU A 178 -13.68 14.75 7.61
CA GLU A 178 -13.84 15.59 8.81
C GLU A 178 -14.89 15.01 9.76
N SER A 179 -16.01 14.52 9.23
CA SER A 179 -17.05 13.89 10.04
C SER A 179 -16.57 12.61 10.72
N ILE A 180 -15.72 11.81 10.06
CA ILE A 180 -15.16 10.57 10.63
C ILE A 180 -14.10 10.90 11.68
N GLU A 181 -13.22 11.86 11.42
CA GLU A 181 -12.20 12.31 12.38
C GLU A 181 -12.85 12.84 13.67
N LYS A 182 -13.95 13.57 13.56
CA LYS A 182 -14.69 14.13 14.70
C LYS A 182 -15.40 13.07 15.55
N ALA A 183 -15.69 11.88 15.01
CA ALA A 183 -16.46 10.85 15.70
C ALA A 183 -15.70 10.20 16.88
N ALA A 184 -14.38 10.42 17.01
CA ALA A 184 -13.53 10.28 18.22
C ALA A 184 -13.95 9.19 19.26
N GLY A 185 -14.15 7.95 18.81
CA GLY A 185 -14.49 6.80 19.65
C GLY A 185 -15.86 6.18 19.37
N ASP A 186 -16.73 6.91 18.67
CA ASP A 186 -17.95 6.41 18.04
C ASP A 186 -17.79 6.33 16.52
N CYS A 187 -18.69 5.60 15.87
CA CYS A 187 -18.74 5.55 14.41
C CYS A 187 -19.50 6.77 13.90
N ALA A 188 -18.99 7.41 12.84
CA ALA A 188 -19.63 8.55 12.22
C ALA A 188 -21.05 8.21 11.75
N GLU A 189 -22.03 8.95 12.29
CA GLU A 189 -23.43 8.73 11.98
C GLU A 189 -23.68 8.91 10.47
N GLY A 190 -24.47 8.01 9.88
CA GLY A 190 -24.79 8.09 8.45
C GLY A 190 -23.70 7.57 7.51
N LEU A 191 -22.42 7.58 7.90
CA LEU A 191 -21.28 7.23 7.05
C LEU A 191 -20.67 5.86 7.37
N GLU A 192 -20.48 5.56 8.65
CA GLU A 192 -19.86 4.34 9.12
C GLU A 192 -20.90 3.34 9.65
N TRP A 193 -20.49 2.07 9.69
CA TRP A 193 -21.19 0.95 10.30
C TRP A 193 -20.34 0.39 11.44
N THR A 194 -20.99 0.05 12.55
CA THR A 194 -20.32 -0.53 13.71
C THR A 194 -20.24 -2.04 13.57
N CYS A 195 -19.02 -2.59 13.62
CA CYS A 195 -18.81 -4.02 13.63
C CYS A 195 -19.52 -4.68 14.84
N PRO A 196 -20.28 -5.77 14.64
CA PRO A 196 -20.90 -6.52 15.71
C PRO A 196 -19.85 -7.14 16.64
N GLY A 197 -20.22 -7.36 17.90
CA GLY A 197 -19.39 -8.10 18.85
C GLY A 197 -18.15 -7.36 19.37
N THR A 198 -17.95 -6.10 18.99
CA THR A 198 -16.92 -5.24 19.58
C THR A 198 -17.45 -4.58 20.87
N LYS A 199 -16.68 -4.63 21.96
CA LYS A 199 -17.03 -3.95 23.24
C LYS A 199 -16.61 -2.48 23.18
N ASN A 200 -17.17 -1.64 24.08
CA ASN A 200 -17.02 -0.17 24.09
C ASN A 200 -15.58 0.37 23.87
N SER A 201 -14.53 -0.33 24.32
CA SER A 201 -13.13 0.11 24.19
C SER A 201 -12.42 -0.33 22.88
N GLU A 202 -13.06 -1.21 22.10
CA GLU A 202 -12.52 -1.78 20.85
C GLU A 202 -13.57 -1.68 19.72
N LYS A 203 -14.41 -0.64 19.76
CA LYS A 203 -15.43 -0.41 18.73
C LYS A 203 -14.74 -0.22 17.37
N VAL A 204 -14.96 -1.18 16.47
CA VAL A 204 -14.45 -1.10 15.11
C VAL A 204 -15.54 -0.50 14.22
N CYS A 205 -15.17 0.54 13.50
CA CYS A 205 -16.02 1.21 12.54
C CYS A 205 -15.47 0.93 11.13
N ILE A 206 -16.36 0.70 10.18
CA ILE A 206 -16.02 0.58 8.76
C ILE A 206 -16.97 1.48 7.97
N PRO A 207 -16.56 2.05 6.82
CA PRO A 207 -17.47 2.64 5.86
C PRO A 207 -18.63 1.69 5.55
N LYS A 208 -19.85 2.22 5.44
CA LYS A 208 -21.01 1.41 5.05
C LYS A 208 -20.84 0.72 3.70
N SER A 209 -20.02 1.29 2.82
CA SER A 209 -19.69 0.71 1.51
C SER A 209 -18.87 -0.58 1.60
N TRP A 210 -18.24 -0.87 2.75
CA TRP A 210 -17.44 -2.07 2.96
C TRP A 210 -18.23 -3.21 3.62
N VAL A 211 -19.51 -3.01 3.91
CA VAL A 211 -20.35 -4.11 4.40
C VAL A 211 -20.76 -4.96 3.19
N CYS A 212 -20.44 -6.26 3.21
CA CYS A 212 -20.77 -7.21 2.15
C CYS A 212 -20.01 -6.97 0.83
N ASP A 213 -18.76 -6.53 0.90
CA ASP A 213 -17.96 -6.18 -0.27
C ASP A 213 -16.93 -7.26 -0.66
N GLY A 214 -16.87 -8.36 0.10
CA GLY A 214 -15.95 -9.47 -0.09
C GLY A 214 -14.64 -9.35 0.70
N ILE A 215 -14.47 -8.31 1.50
CA ILE A 215 -13.29 -8.10 2.36
C ILE A 215 -13.71 -8.21 3.82
N GLU A 216 -12.93 -8.94 4.62
CA GLU A 216 -13.18 -9.05 6.06
C GLU A 216 -12.55 -7.86 6.79
N ASP A 217 -13.26 -6.74 6.89
CA ASP A 217 -12.81 -5.54 7.59
C ASP A 217 -13.21 -5.53 9.07
N CYS A 218 -14.24 -6.30 9.44
CA CYS A 218 -14.61 -6.53 10.83
C CYS A 218 -13.93 -7.77 11.44
N PRO A 219 -13.74 -7.81 12.77
CA PRO A 219 -13.31 -9.02 13.47
C PRO A 219 -14.21 -10.21 13.13
N GLU A 220 -13.57 -11.34 12.81
CA GLU A 220 -14.24 -12.60 12.37
C GLU A 220 -15.03 -12.47 11.06
N GLY A 221 -14.78 -11.45 10.22
CA GLY A 221 -15.48 -11.26 8.95
C GLY A 221 -16.98 -11.03 9.11
N ARG A 222 -17.37 -10.37 10.21
CA ARG A 222 -18.80 -10.24 10.58
C ARG A 222 -19.59 -9.36 9.61
N ASP A 223 -18.95 -8.35 9.04
CA ASP A 223 -19.42 -7.56 7.90
C ASP A 223 -19.84 -8.45 6.73
N GLU A 224 -19.08 -9.50 6.45
CA GLU A 224 -19.35 -10.44 5.34
C GLU A 224 -20.33 -11.56 5.72
N SER A 225 -20.42 -11.92 7.00
CA SER A 225 -21.29 -13.02 7.47
C SER A 225 -22.78 -12.63 7.57
N ILE A 226 -23.08 -11.34 7.74
CA ILE A 226 -24.46 -10.86 7.98
C ILE A 226 -25.24 -10.64 6.68
N CYS A 227 -24.56 -10.72 5.54
CA CYS A 227 -25.14 -10.56 4.22
C CYS A 227 -26.24 -11.62 3.98
N ARG A 228 -27.51 -11.18 3.95
CA ARG A 228 -28.67 -12.05 3.67
C ARG A 228 -28.73 -12.43 2.18
N ARG A 229 -27.85 -13.35 1.76
CA ARG A 229 -27.75 -14.04 0.45
C ARG A 229 -27.51 -13.14 -0.79
N PRO A 230 -26.82 -13.68 -1.81
CA PRO A 230 -25.98 -12.91 -2.72
C PRO A 230 -26.80 -12.43 -3.92
N SER A 231 -26.94 -11.13 -4.08
CA SER A 231 -27.37 -10.54 -5.36
C SER A 231 -26.16 -9.86 -6.02
N GLY A 232 -25.22 -10.70 -6.44
CA GLY A 232 -24.05 -10.33 -7.25
C GLY A 232 -23.24 -11.57 -7.62
N PRO A 233 -22.79 -11.75 -8.87
CA PRO A 233 -22.13 -12.96 -9.30
C PRO A 233 -20.64 -12.93 -8.91
N SER A 234 -20.31 -13.00 -7.63
CA SER A 234 -18.94 -13.38 -7.20
C SER A 234 -18.87 -13.72 -5.71
N ALA A 235 -19.44 -14.85 -5.32
CA ALA A 235 -19.14 -15.46 -4.01
C ALA A 235 -19.35 -16.98 -4.03
N ARG A 236 -19.09 -17.63 -5.16
CA ARG A 236 -18.59 -19.00 -5.10
C ARG A 236 -17.08 -18.84 -5.03
N LYS A 237 -16.46 -19.34 -3.95
CA LYS A 237 -15.10 -19.85 -4.03
C LYS A 237 -15.03 -20.66 -5.32
N LEU A 238 -14.42 -20.13 -6.37
CA LEU A 238 -14.10 -20.94 -7.52
C LEU A 238 -13.12 -21.98 -6.96
N PRO A 239 -13.42 -23.29 -7.03
CA PRO A 239 -12.40 -24.27 -6.74
C PRO A 239 -11.25 -23.93 -7.67
N THR A 240 -10.07 -23.65 -7.12
CA THR A 240 -8.84 -23.61 -7.90
C THR A 240 -8.85 -24.85 -8.79
N PRO A 241 -8.72 -24.72 -10.12
CA PRO A 241 -8.49 -25.89 -10.94
C PRO A 241 -7.19 -26.49 -10.41
N ARG A 242 -7.27 -27.66 -9.77
CA ARG A 242 -6.08 -28.48 -9.58
C ARG A 242 -5.54 -28.71 -10.99
N ALA A 243 -4.47 -28.00 -11.34
CA ALA A 243 -3.61 -28.37 -12.45
C ALA A 243 -2.95 -29.70 -12.07
N ARG A 244 -3.70 -30.78 -12.21
CA ARG A 244 -3.18 -32.13 -12.23
C ARG A 244 -2.75 -32.36 -13.66
N CYS A 245 -1.47 -32.15 -13.94
CA CYS A 245 -0.87 -32.59 -15.18
C CYS A 245 -0.89 -34.12 -15.17
N GLU A 246 -1.93 -34.73 -15.75
CA GLU A 246 -1.90 -36.12 -16.17
C GLU A 246 -1.66 -36.16 -17.68
N ALA A 247 -0.49 -36.67 -18.04
CA ALA A 247 -0.10 -36.93 -19.42
C ALA A 247 -0.77 -38.23 -19.90
N ALA A 248 -1.62 -38.13 -20.92
CA ALA A 248 -2.02 -39.15 -21.90
C ALA A 248 -3.14 -38.49 -22.72
N ASP A 249 -3.03 -38.19 -24.00
CA ASP A 249 -2.88 -39.05 -25.19
C ASP A 249 -4.02 -38.65 -26.14
N GLY A 250 -3.71 -38.51 -27.42
CA GLY A 250 -4.67 -38.58 -28.53
C GLY A 250 -5.94 -37.73 -28.56
N ASP A 251 -5.89 -36.71 -29.44
CA ASP A 251 -6.92 -36.41 -30.45
C ASP A 251 -8.09 -35.43 -30.12
N LYS A 252 -8.26 -34.50 -31.08
CA LYS A 252 -9.33 -33.52 -31.36
C LYS A 252 -9.42 -32.23 -30.51
N SER A 253 -8.69 -31.23 -31.00
CA SER A 253 -8.98 -29.81 -30.84
C SER A 253 -10.32 -29.41 -31.47
N VAL A 254 -11.07 -28.53 -30.80
CA VAL A 254 -11.53 -27.20 -31.23
C VAL A 254 -12.51 -26.71 -30.16
N ALA A 255 -12.07 -25.80 -29.28
CA ALA A 255 -12.95 -24.97 -28.48
C ALA A 255 -12.78 -23.52 -28.96
N ASN A 256 -13.89 -22.97 -29.48
CA ASN A 256 -14.00 -21.62 -30.00
C ASN A 256 -13.88 -20.61 -28.84
N SER A 257 -12.78 -19.85 -28.81
CA SER A 257 -12.57 -18.73 -27.90
C SER A 257 -12.79 -17.45 -28.71
N THR A 258 -13.89 -16.75 -28.42
CA THR A 258 -14.09 -15.37 -28.83
C THR A 258 -14.43 -14.57 -27.57
N ASP A 259 -13.41 -14.18 -26.83
CA ASP A 259 -13.47 -13.03 -25.93
C ASP A 259 -12.79 -11.85 -26.63
N ASP A 260 -13.63 -11.04 -27.28
CA ASP A 260 -13.29 -9.78 -27.93
C ASP A 260 -13.48 -8.63 -26.93
N TRP A 261 -12.36 -8.12 -26.39
CA TRP A 261 -12.33 -6.90 -25.57
C TRP A 261 -11.25 -5.94 -26.06
N GLY A 262 -11.35 -5.52 -27.32
CA GLY A 262 -10.47 -4.49 -27.86
C GLY A 262 -11.17 -3.56 -28.82
N ARG A 263 -11.80 -2.49 -28.32
CA ARG A 263 -11.90 -1.16 -28.98
C ARG A 263 -12.60 -0.13 -28.10
N VAL A 264 -11.81 0.71 -27.44
CA VAL A 264 -12.23 2.06 -27.04
C VAL A 264 -12.12 2.94 -28.28
N VAL A 265 -13.22 3.56 -28.68
CA VAL A 265 -13.30 4.51 -29.80
C VAL A 265 -12.85 5.90 -29.32
N ASN A 266 -11.82 6.46 -29.95
CA ASN A 266 -11.54 7.89 -29.92
C ASN A 266 -12.46 8.59 -30.95
N GLY A 267 -13.31 9.52 -30.50
CA GLY A 267 -13.72 10.67 -31.32
C GLY A 267 -12.53 11.64 -31.42
N GLN A 268 -12.35 12.50 -32.42
CA GLN A 268 -13.13 13.00 -33.55
C GLN A 268 -12.10 13.57 -34.58
N PRO A 269 -12.46 14.06 -35.79
CA PRO A 269 -13.21 15.33 -35.96
C PRO A 269 -14.54 15.19 -36.69
#